data_AF-A0A1B6E5E2-F1
#
_entry.id   AF-A0A1B6E5E2-F1
#
_cell.length_a   1.000
_cell.length_b   1.000
_cell.length_c   1.000
_cell.angle_alpha   90.00
_cell.angle_beta   90.00
_cell.angle_gamma   90.00
#
_symmetry.space_group_name_H-M   'P 1'
#
loop_
_entity.id
_entity.type
_entity.pdbx_description
1 polymer ?
#
loop_
_entity_poly.entity_id
_entity_poly.type
_entity_poly.pdbx_seq_one_letter_code
_entity_poly.pdbx_strand_id
1 'polypeptide(L)'
;NWRFIFPFSYVFHEEKMVISKRKVLDITAGEYKVPAILNLQVWDSDRIAPNDFIGTLSLELCCMPRGARSWRRCMMQKQLGLENTIDLFSVRRTRGWWSFSNFKSSKAVTTGYVEAELYLLTEEEAKLMPAGLGRKEPNALPKPYRPEYKFRVWMAPLYLLNHVLCKTHRKKALTCLFFTAMCLFFFIALYSVPVFIIKRIIGAK
;
A
#
# COMPACT_ATOMS: atom_id res chain seq x y z
N ASN A 1 5.22 12.79 4.96
CA ASN A 1 4.12 13.09 5.89
C ASN A 1 2.99 13.74 5.12
N TRP A 2 1.77 13.67 5.65
CA TRP A 2 0.57 14.28 5.09
C TRP A 2 -0.27 14.83 6.23
N ARG A 3 -1.01 15.91 5.96
CA ARG A 3 -1.97 16.49 6.89
C ARG A 3 -3.32 16.67 6.19
N PHE A 4 -4.39 16.40 6.91
CA PHE A 4 -5.76 16.48 6.42
C PHE A 4 -6.64 17.07 7.53
N ILE A 5 -7.66 17.83 7.13
CA ILE A 5 -8.71 18.33 8.01
C ILE A 5 -10.04 17.78 7.48
N PHE A 6 -10.79 17.12 8.36
CA PHE A 6 -12.08 16.54 8.05
C PHE A 6 -13.16 17.29 8.86
N PRO A 7 -13.96 18.16 8.22
CA PRO A 7 -15.09 18.78 8.91
C PRO A 7 -16.22 17.76 9.10
N PHE A 8 -16.76 17.66 10.30
CA PHE A 8 -17.94 16.83 10.60
C PHE A 8 -18.78 17.45 11.73
N SER A 9 -20.08 17.14 11.75
CA SER A 9 -20.99 17.53 12.83
C SER A 9 -21.15 16.38 13.82
N TYR A 10 -21.02 16.65 15.10
CA TYR A 10 -21.08 15.64 16.16
C TYR A 10 -22.09 16.03 17.23
N VAL A 11 -22.90 15.06 17.64
CA VAL A 11 -23.92 15.23 18.67
C VAL A 11 -23.47 14.50 19.92
N PHE A 12 -22.99 15.26 20.91
CA PHE A 12 -22.34 14.72 22.11
C PHE A 12 -23.22 13.75 22.92
N HIS A 13 -24.52 14.05 23.09
CA HIS A 13 -25.41 13.21 23.91
C HIS A 13 -25.72 11.84 23.29
N GLU A 14 -25.59 11.70 21.97
CA GLU A 14 -25.83 10.43 21.25
C GLU A 14 -24.55 9.75 20.80
N GLU A 15 -23.40 10.39 21.02
CA GLU A 15 -22.07 9.95 20.56
C GLU A 15 -22.00 9.61 19.07
N LYS A 16 -22.78 10.32 18.26
CA LYS A 16 -22.94 10.07 16.83
C LYS A 16 -22.63 11.30 16.00
N MET A 17 -22.05 11.04 14.84
CA MET A 17 -21.88 12.01 13.78
C MET A 17 -23.19 12.18 13.01
N VAL A 18 -23.53 13.42 12.68
CA VAL A 18 -24.68 13.74 11.84
C VAL A 18 -24.19 13.98 10.42
N ILE A 19 -24.77 13.23 9.49
CA ILE A 19 -24.56 13.41 8.05
C ILE A 19 -25.86 13.95 7.46
N SER A 20 -25.81 15.21 7.03
CA SER A 20 -26.89 15.80 6.24
C SER A 20 -26.70 15.44 4.77
N LYS A 21 -27.59 14.61 4.22
CA LYS A 21 -27.65 14.38 2.77
C LYS A 21 -28.58 15.41 2.16
N ARG A 22 -28.01 16.48 1.59
CA ARG A 22 -28.71 17.28 0.60
C ARG A 22 -28.47 16.67 -0.77
N LYS A 23 -29.43 15.90 -1.28
CA LYS A 23 -29.48 15.62 -2.73
C LYS A 23 -30.07 16.84 -3.42
N VAL A 24 -29.51 17.21 -4.57
CA VAL A 24 -29.96 18.35 -5.38
C VAL A 24 -31.44 18.23 -5.82
N LEU A 25 -32.02 17.03 -5.76
CA LEU A 25 -33.36 16.70 -6.25
C LEU A 25 -34.38 16.25 -5.17
N ASP A 26 -33.96 16.01 -3.92
CA ASP A 26 -34.89 15.63 -2.85
C ASP A 26 -35.15 16.84 -1.92
N ILE A 27 -36.43 17.22 -1.80
CA ILE A 27 -36.91 18.35 -0.98
C ILE A 27 -36.79 18.03 0.53
N THR A 28 -36.73 16.75 0.89
CA THR A 28 -36.57 16.29 2.27
C THR A 28 -35.09 16.09 2.59
N ALA A 29 -34.52 17.03 3.35
CA ALA A 29 -33.18 16.87 3.92
C ALA A 29 -33.20 15.70 4.93
N GLY A 30 -32.67 14.55 4.53
CA GLY A 30 -32.49 13.41 5.43
C GLY A 30 -31.24 13.61 6.29
N GLU A 31 -31.41 13.72 7.60
CA GLU A 31 -30.32 13.64 8.57
C GLU A 31 -30.16 12.20 9.04
N TYR A 32 -28.97 11.64 8.82
CA TYR A 32 -28.63 10.29 9.28
C TYR A 32 -27.55 10.38 10.34
N LYS A 33 -27.72 9.62 11.41
CA LYS A 33 -26.76 9.56 12.51
C LYS A 33 -25.96 8.27 12.42
N VAL A 34 -24.64 8.39 12.42
CA VAL A 34 -23.72 7.26 12.29
C VAL A 34 -22.62 7.36 13.35
N PRO A 35 -22.03 6.23 13.78
CA PRO A 35 -20.86 6.28 14.65
C PRO A 35 -19.71 7.01 13.96
N ALA A 36 -18.90 7.72 14.75
CA ALA A 36 -17.76 8.45 14.23
C ALA A 36 -16.59 7.48 13.98
N ILE A 37 -16.52 6.92 12.77
CA ILE A 37 -15.46 5.97 12.37
C ILE A 37 -14.52 6.62 11.37
N LEU A 38 -13.24 6.70 11.71
CA LEU A 38 -12.17 7.09 10.81
C LEU A 38 -11.64 5.86 10.08
N ASN A 39 -11.88 5.81 8.76
CA ASN A 39 -11.36 4.78 7.88
C ASN A 39 -10.16 5.31 7.10
N LEU A 40 -9.00 4.69 7.30
CA LEU A 40 -7.78 4.95 6.56
C LEU A 40 -7.49 3.76 5.65
N GLN A 41 -7.22 4.03 4.38
CA GLN A 41 -6.88 3.02 3.40
C GLN A 41 -5.59 3.39 2.69
N VAL A 42 -4.75 2.39 2.45
CA VAL A 42 -3.49 2.55 1.73
C VAL A 42 -3.56 1.75 0.44
N TRP A 43 -3.29 2.43 -0.65
CA TRP A 43 -3.28 1.90 -2.00
C TRP A 43 -1.88 2.10 -2.57
N ASP A 44 -1.36 1.09 -3.27
CA ASP A 44 -0.14 1.26 -4.04
C ASP A 44 -0.44 2.09 -5.28
N SER A 45 0.42 3.07 -5.57
CA SER A 45 0.24 3.93 -6.74
C SER A 45 1.22 3.50 -7.81
N ASP A 46 0.78 2.57 -8.65
CA ASP A 46 1.53 2.11 -9.80
C ASP A 46 1.23 2.99 -11.02
N ARG A 47 2.28 3.34 -11.76
CA ARG A 47 2.13 4.14 -13.00
C ARG A 47 1.58 3.34 -14.18
N ILE A 48 1.69 2.01 -14.11
CA ILE A 48 1.47 1.10 -15.25
C ILE A 48 0.37 0.07 -14.95
N ALA A 49 0.23 -0.36 -13.70
CA ALA A 49 -0.76 -1.34 -13.26
C ALA A 49 -1.92 -0.67 -12.49
N PRO A 50 -3.09 -1.31 -12.40
CA PRO A 50 -4.14 -0.87 -11.48
C PRO A 50 -3.63 -0.92 -10.03
N ASN A 51 -3.96 0.11 -9.26
CA ASN A 51 -3.53 0.27 -7.87
C ASN A 51 -3.91 -0.95 -7.01
N ASP A 52 -2.92 -1.62 -6.40
CA ASP A 52 -3.17 -2.73 -5.47
C ASP A 52 -3.55 -2.19 -4.08
N PHE A 53 -4.53 -2.84 -3.46
CA PHE A 53 -4.94 -2.53 -2.10
C PHE A 53 -3.96 -3.14 -1.09
N ILE A 54 -3.30 -2.29 -0.29
CA ILE A 54 -2.29 -2.71 0.68
C ILE A 54 -2.94 -3.01 2.04
N GLY A 55 -3.87 -2.18 2.51
CA GLY A 55 -4.53 -2.39 3.79
C GLY A 55 -5.48 -1.29 4.21
N THR A 56 -6.31 -1.61 5.20
CA THR A 56 -7.29 -0.72 5.82
C THR A 56 -7.11 -0.68 7.34
N LEU A 57 -7.43 0.46 7.92
CA LEU A 57 -7.45 0.71 9.36
C LEU A 57 -8.74 1.47 9.65
N SER A 58 -9.59 0.90 10.49
CA SER A 58 -10.83 1.50 10.94
C SER A 58 -10.70 1.81 12.43
N LEU A 59 -10.84 3.08 12.78
CA LEU A 59 -10.76 3.57 14.14
C LEU A 59 -12.08 4.22 14.51
N GLU A 60 -12.81 3.62 15.45
CA GLU A 60 -13.97 4.26 16.04
C GLU A 60 -13.51 5.32 17.04
N LEU A 61 -13.84 6.59 16.80
CA LEU A 61 -13.26 7.71 17.53
C LEU A 61 -13.63 7.70 19.02
N CYS A 62 -14.77 7.12 19.39
CA CYS A 62 -15.21 7.01 20.78
C CYS A 62 -14.48 5.91 21.58
N CYS A 63 -13.93 4.89 20.91
CA CYS A 63 -13.38 3.71 21.57
C CYS A 63 -12.19 3.09 20.82
N MET A 64 -11.35 3.92 20.21
CA MET A 64 -10.22 3.45 19.41
C MET A 64 -9.09 2.87 20.29
N PRO A 65 -8.34 1.87 19.81
CA PRO A 65 -7.18 1.37 20.52
C PRO A 65 -6.14 2.47 20.69
N ARG A 66 -5.55 2.56 21.89
CA ARG A 66 -4.49 3.52 22.17
C ARG A 66 -3.29 3.28 21.27
N GLY A 67 -2.89 4.31 20.52
CA GLY A 67 -1.72 4.25 19.65
C GLY A 67 -0.45 3.93 20.44
N ALA A 68 0.35 2.99 19.92
CA ALA A 68 1.60 2.58 20.57
C ALA A 68 2.69 3.64 20.36
N ARG A 69 3.67 3.72 21.27
CA ARG A 69 4.80 4.68 21.14
C ARG A 69 5.78 4.34 20.00
N SER A 70 5.76 3.10 19.50
CA SER A 70 6.67 2.61 18.46
C SER A 70 6.02 1.47 17.69
N TRP A 71 6.41 1.26 16.43
CA TRP A 71 5.87 0.18 15.61
C TRP A 71 6.08 -1.23 16.23
N ARG A 72 7.21 -1.49 16.90
CA ARG A 72 7.48 -2.78 17.57
C ARG A 72 6.50 -3.06 18.70
N ARG A 73 6.19 -2.04 19.50
CA ARG A 73 5.18 -2.16 20.59
C ARG A 73 3.78 -2.35 20.02
N CYS A 74 3.44 -1.69 18.91
CA CYS A 74 2.16 -1.90 18.21
C CYS A 74 1.98 -3.36 17.79
N MET A 75 3.03 -3.97 17.26
CA MET A 75 3.05 -5.40 16.93
C MET A 75 2.77 -6.28 18.15
N MET A 76 3.49 -6.04 19.25
CA MET A 76 3.34 -6.82 20.49
C MET A 76 1.96 -6.66 21.11
N GLN A 77 1.43 -5.43 21.16
CA GLN A 77 0.11 -5.13 21.72
C GLN A 77 -1.00 -5.91 21.01
N LYS A 78 -0.92 -6.02 19.68
CA LYS A 78 -1.87 -6.80 18.87
C LYS A 78 -1.73 -8.31 19.08
N GLN A 79 -0.50 -8.81 19.29
CA GLN A 79 -0.26 -10.23 19.58
C GLN A 79 -0.76 -10.63 20.98
N LEU A 80 -0.64 -9.72 21.95
CA LEU A 80 -1.03 -9.94 23.34
C LEU A 80 -2.50 -9.64 23.62
N GLY A 81 -3.24 -9.05 22.67
CA GLY A 81 -4.66 -8.68 22.84
C GLY A 81 -4.90 -7.60 23.90
N LEU A 82 -3.86 -6.83 24.26
CA LEU A 82 -3.92 -5.78 25.29
C LEU A 82 -4.46 -4.48 24.67
N GLU A 83 -5.76 -4.47 24.35
CA GLU A 83 -6.40 -3.33 23.72
C GLU A 83 -6.95 -2.36 24.77
N ASN A 84 -6.08 -1.50 25.31
CA ASN A 84 -6.55 -0.33 26.04
C ASN A 84 -7.20 0.63 25.04
N THR A 85 -8.50 0.84 25.17
CA THR A 85 -9.27 1.80 24.36
C THR A 85 -9.16 3.21 24.92
N ILE A 86 -9.26 4.19 24.03
CA ILE A 86 -9.33 5.61 24.36
C ILE A 86 -10.43 6.28 23.54
N ASP A 87 -11.07 7.26 24.16
CA ASP A 87 -12.00 8.15 23.49
C ASP A 87 -11.27 9.42 23.02
N LEU A 88 -11.31 9.70 21.72
CA LEU A 88 -10.72 10.90 21.14
C LEU A 88 -11.49 12.17 21.55
N PHE A 89 -12.79 12.09 21.79
CA PHE A 89 -13.59 13.25 22.19
C PHE A 89 -13.25 13.72 23.61
N SER A 90 -12.93 12.78 24.50
CA SER A 90 -12.43 13.06 25.85
C SER A 90 -10.98 13.57 25.86
N VAL A 91 -10.08 12.93 25.11
CA VAL A 91 -8.63 13.25 25.16
C VAL A 91 -8.25 14.42 24.25
N ARG A 92 -9.05 14.71 23.21
CA ARG A 92 -8.85 15.69 22.12
C ARG A 92 -7.64 15.45 21.21
N ARG A 93 -6.48 15.01 21.73
CA ARG A 93 -5.26 14.81 20.94
C ARG A 93 -4.54 13.52 21.30
N THR A 94 -4.18 12.73 20.30
CA THR A 94 -3.43 11.49 20.50
C THR A 94 -2.48 11.23 19.34
N ARG A 95 -1.27 10.77 19.66
CA ARG A 95 -0.25 10.38 18.69
C ARG A 95 0.23 8.98 19.00
N GLY A 96 0.35 8.16 17.97
CA GLY A 96 0.89 6.83 18.12
C GLY A 96 0.95 6.05 16.83
N TRP A 97 1.25 4.76 16.99
CA TRP A 97 1.36 3.80 15.92
C TRP A 97 0.16 2.86 15.93
N TRP A 98 -0.45 2.69 14.75
CA TRP A 98 -1.53 1.73 14.50
C TRP A 98 -1.16 0.80 13.34
N SER A 99 -1.74 -0.41 13.34
CA SER A 99 -1.48 -1.43 12.33
C SER A 99 -2.55 -1.43 11.24
N PHE A 100 -2.15 -1.47 9.98
CA PHE A 100 -3.05 -1.76 8.86
C PHE A 100 -3.27 -3.26 8.75
N SER A 101 -4.51 -3.64 8.44
CA SER A 101 -4.87 -5.03 8.18
C SER A 101 -5.44 -5.17 6.76
N ASN A 102 -5.18 -6.30 6.12
CA ASN A 102 -5.74 -6.64 4.82
C ASN A 102 -6.47 -7.98 4.92
N PHE A 103 -7.62 -8.05 4.25
CA PHE A 103 -8.52 -9.19 4.23
C PHE A 103 -8.37 -10.00 2.92
N LYS A 104 -7.15 -10.19 2.41
CA LYS A 104 -6.90 -11.02 1.21
C LYS A 104 -7.27 -12.51 1.42
N SER A 105 -7.38 -12.95 2.66
CA SER A 105 -7.83 -14.30 3.06
C SER A 105 -8.88 -14.16 4.17
N SER A 106 -9.61 -15.23 4.49
CA SER A 106 -10.58 -15.26 5.61
C SER A 106 -9.99 -14.86 6.96
N LYS A 107 -8.66 -14.73 7.05
CA LYS A 107 -7.92 -14.20 8.19
C LYS A 107 -7.36 -12.82 7.88
N ALA A 108 -7.53 -11.88 8.82
CA ALA A 108 -6.92 -10.56 8.75
C ALA A 108 -5.39 -10.66 8.90
N VAL A 109 -4.64 -10.21 7.89
CA VAL A 109 -3.18 -10.18 7.93
C VAL A 109 -2.72 -8.74 8.12
N THR A 110 -1.80 -8.51 9.06
CA THR A 110 -1.22 -7.18 9.26
C THR A 110 -0.23 -6.87 8.13
N THR A 111 -0.46 -5.80 7.36
CA THR A 111 0.34 -5.46 6.19
C THR A 111 1.33 -4.33 6.43
N GLY A 112 1.09 -3.50 7.44
CA GLY A 112 1.99 -2.40 7.76
C GLY A 112 1.59 -1.66 9.02
N TYR A 113 2.36 -0.63 9.35
CA TYR A 113 2.12 0.24 10.49
C TYR A 113 2.16 1.69 10.04
N VAL A 114 1.37 2.54 10.69
CA VAL A 114 1.34 3.98 10.44
C VAL A 114 1.49 4.73 11.73
N GLU A 115 2.37 5.73 11.71
CA GLU A 115 2.40 6.76 12.72
C GLU A 115 1.41 7.84 12.32
N ALA A 116 0.44 8.11 13.20
CA ALA A 116 -0.53 9.17 13.00
C ALA A 116 -0.64 10.03 14.25
N GLU A 117 -1.08 11.26 14.04
CA GLU A 117 -1.49 12.18 15.09
C GLU A 117 -2.91 12.64 14.77
N LEU A 118 -3.83 12.33 15.67
CA LEU A 118 -5.23 12.72 15.58
C LEU A 118 -5.46 13.87 16.54
N TYR A 119 -6.06 14.94 16.02
CA TYR A 119 -6.39 16.13 16.80
C TYR A 119 -7.81 16.56 16.49
N LEU A 120 -8.66 16.56 17.51
CA LEU A 120 -10.01 17.10 17.46
C LEU A 120 -9.94 18.61 17.72
N LEU A 121 -10.43 19.37 16.75
CA LEU A 121 -10.44 20.83 16.76
C LEU A 121 -11.88 21.35 16.78
N THR A 122 -12.09 22.48 17.42
CA THR A 122 -13.30 23.27 17.18
C THR A 122 -13.24 23.96 15.82
N GLU A 123 -14.38 24.43 15.32
CA GLU A 123 -14.42 25.15 14.04
C GLU A 123 -13.55 26.42 14.07
N GLU A 124 -13.52 27.12 15.20
CA GLU A 124 -12.70 28.32 15.39
C GLU A 124 -11.20 27.99 15.36
N GLU A 125 -10.78 26.95 16.08
CA GLU A 125 -9.39 26.50 16.09
C GLU A 125 -8.94 26.01 14.70
N ALA A 126 -9.83 25.33 13.96
CA ALA A 126 -9.55 24.86 12.60
C ALA A 126 -9.37 26.02 11.61
N LYS A 127 -10.10 27.13 11.79
CA LYS A 127 -9.92 28.36 10.99
C LYS A 127 -8.60 29.06 11.28
N LEU A 128 -8.15 29.06 12.55
CA LEU A 128 -6.86 29.63 12.95
C LEU A 128 -5.66 28.80 12.48
N MET A 129 -5.82 27.47 12.36
CA MET A 129 -4.79 26.55 11.92
C MET A 129 -5.17 25.85 10.62
N PRO A 130 -5.25 26.58 9.49
CA PRO A 130 -5.61 25.96 8.24
C PRO A 130 -4.50 24.98 7.80
N ALA A 131 -4.90 23.87 7.21
CA ALA A 131 -3.99 22.92 6.60
C ALA A 131 -4.40 22.63 5.15
N GLY A 132 -3.43 22.69 4.24
CA GLY A 132 -3.64 22.30 2.85
C GLY A 132 -3.84 20.79 2.71
N LEU A 133 -4.35 20.38 1.55
CA LEU A 133 -4.56 18.96 1.25
C LEU A 133 -3.22 18.24 1.10
N GLY A 134 -2.94 17.31 2.02
CA GLY A 134 -1.79 16.43 1.98
C GLY A 134 -0.47 17.14 2.29
N ARG A 135 0.21 17.64 1.26
CA ARG A 135 1.48 18.39 1.36
C ARG A 135 1.39 19.80 0.78
N LYS A 136 0.18 20.25 0.43
CA LYS A 136 -0.06 21.62 0.00
C LYS A 136 -0.02 22.53 1.23
N GLU A 137 0.38 23.78 1.01
CA GLU A 137 0.18 24.84 1.98
C GLU A 137 -1.32 25.10 2.20
N PRO A 138 -1.75 25.67 3.34
CA PRO A 138 -0.96 26.08 4.51
C PRO A 138 -0.51 24.92 5.43
N ASN A 139 0.51 25.17 6.26
CA ASN A 139 1.01 24.24 7.29
C ASN A 139 1.33 22.81 6.79
N ALA A 140 2.07 22.72 5.68
CA ALA A 140 2.50 21.47 5.07
C ALA A 140 3.55 20.74 5.92
N LEU A 141 3.45 19.41 6.01
CA LEU A 141 4.45 18.60 6.70
C LEU A 141 5.62 18.25 5.77
N PRO A 142 6.85 18.06 6.31
CA PRO A 142 8.00 17.69 5.51
C PRO A 142 7.80 16.36 4.80
N LYS A 143 8.55 16.18 3.70
CA LYS A 143 8.60 14.89 3.00
C LYS A 143 9.13 13.83 3.98
N PRO A 144 8.56 12.61 3.98
CA PRO A 144 9.05 11.56 4.85
C PRO A 144 10.48 11.24 4.45
N TYR A 145 11.31 10.85 5.43
CA TYR A 145 12.66 10.37 5.14
C TYR A 145 12.55 9.07 4.34
N ARG A 146 12.75 9.17 3.03
CA ARG A 146 12.90 8.03 2.13
C ARG A 146 14.40 7.89 1.89
N PRO A 147 15.06 6.80 2.32
CA PRO A 147 16.44 6.58 1.93
C PRO A 147 16.49 6.63 0.40
N GLU A 148 17.35 7.48 -0.15
CA GLU A 148 17.52 7.55 -1.59
C GLU A 148 18.01 6.18 -2.06
N TYR A 149 17.12 5.44 -2.71
CA TYR A 149 17.52 4.25 -3.42
C TYR A 149 18.31 4.74 -4.64
N LYS A 150 19.62 4.89 -4.51
CA LYS A 150 20.54 5.12 -5.63
C LYS A 150 20.64 3.83 -6.44
N PHE A 151 19.55 3.46 -7.12
CA PHE A 151 19.63 2.53 -8.23
C PHE A 151 20.60 3.19 -9.21
N ARG A 152 21.69 2.51 -9.57
CA ARG A 152 22.40 2.87 -10.80
C ARG A 152 21.31 2.85 -11.88
N VAL A 153 20.94 4.00 -12.43
CA VAL A 153 19.84 4.14 -13.41
C VAL A 153 20.04 3.17 -14.58
N TRP A 154 21.29 2.87 -14.91
CA TRP A 154 21.68 1.87 -15.90
C TRP A 154 21.40 0.40 -15.50
N MET A 155 21.44 0.07 -14.21
CA MET A 155 21.10 -1.28 -13.71
C MET A 155 19.58 -1.49 -13.57
N ALA A 156 18.80 -0.42 -13.37
CA ALA A 156 17.34 -0.50 -13.22
C ALA A 156 16.63 -1.30 -14.33
N PRO A 157 16.92 -1.11 -15.64
CA PRO A 157 16.33 -1.94 -16.69
C PRO A 157 16.73 -3.42 -16.60
N LEU A 158 17.96 -3.74 -16.18
CA LEU A 158 18.41 -5.13 -16.00
C LEU A 158 17.72 -5.81 -14.81
N TYR A 159 17.50 -5.08 -13.70
CA TYR A 159 16.75 -5.60 -12.56
C TYR A 159 15.27 -5.77 -12.89
N LEU A 160 14.67 -4.87 -13.69
CA LEU A 160 13.30 -5.01 -14.17
C LEU A 160 13.16 -6.23 -15.08
N LEU A 161 14.08 -6.40 -16.05
CA LEU A 161 14.15 -7.58 -16.92
C LEU A 161 14.30 -8.85 -16.10
N ASN A 162 15.24 -8.89 -15.15
CA ASN A 162 15.46 -10.05 -14.30
C ASN A 162 14.23 -10.36 -13.43
N HIS A 163 13.57 -9.35 -12.85
CA HIS A 163 12.39 -9.55 -12.01
C HIS A 163 11.17 -10.03 -12.83
N VAL A 164 10.95 -9.48 -14.02
CA VAL A 164 9.86 -9.92 -14.93
C VAL A 164 10.12 -11.33 -15.48
N LEU A 165 11.34 -11.62 -15.93
CA LEU A 165 11.71 -12.96 -16.40
C LEU A 165 11.68 -13.99 -15.26
N CYS A 166 12.21 -13.67 -14.07
CA CYS A 166 12.34 -14.64 -12.98
C CYS A 166 11.07 -14.87 -12.17
N LYS A 167 10.13 -13.91 -12.10
CA LYS A 167 8.94 -14.06 -11.24
C LYS A 167 7.77 -14.73 -11.97
N THR A 168 7.52 -14.37 -13.23
CA THR A 168 6.32 -14.82 -13.95
C THR A 168 6.61 -15.92 -14.97
N HIS A 169 7.82 -15.95 -15.55
CA HIS A 169 8.12 -16.79 -16.71
C HIS A 169 9.37 -17.65 -16.59
N ARG A 170 9.94 -17.81 -15.39
CA ARG A 170 11.20 -18.57 -15.20
C ARG A 170 11.16 -19.96 -15.81
N LYS A 171 10.04 -20.69 -15.64
CA LYS A 171 9.85 -22.01 -16.26
C LYS A 171 9.72 -21.93 -17.78
N LYS A 172 8.92 -20.99 -18.30
CA LYS A 172 8.72 -20.81 -19.76
C LYS A 172 10.00 -20.39 -20.47
N ALA A 173 10.78 -19.49 -19.86
CA ALA A 173 12.07 -19.04 -20.37
C ALA A 173 13.10 -20.18 -20.42
N LEU A 174 13.18 -20.99 -19.36
CA LEU A 174 14.08 -22.15 -19.33
C LEU A 174 13.71 -23.21 -20.38
N THR A 175 12.40 -23.47 -20.56
CA THR A 175 11.91 -24.38 -21.61
C THR A 175 12.25 -23.85 -23.01
N CYS A 176 12.04 -22.56 -23.28
CA CYS A 176 12.38 -21.95 -24.58
C CYS A 176 13.89 -22.00 -24.87
N LEU A 177 14.74 -21.74 -23.87
CA LEU A 177 16.20 -21.85 -23.99
C LEU A 177 16.63 -23.30 -24.30
N PHE A 178 16.02 -24.29 -23.66
CA PHE A 178 16.31 -25.69 -23.93
C PHE A 178 15.94 -26.09 -25.37
N PHE A 179 14.76 -25.72 -25.85
CA PHE A 179 14.35 -26.02 -27.23
C PHE A 179 15.22 -25.33 -28.27
N THR A 180 15.61 -24.08 -28.04
CA THR A 180 16.52 -23.35 -28.95
C THR A 180 17.91 -24.00 -29.00
N ALA A 181 18.46 -24.41 -27.86
CA ALA A 181 19.73 -25.18 -27.82
C ALA A 181 19.62 -26.53 -28.54
N MET A 182 18.49 -27.24 -28.37
CA MET A 182 18.25 -28.52 -29.04
C MET A 182 18.13 -28.35 -30.56
N CYS A 183 17.41 -27.32 -31.04
CA CYS A 183 17.32 -26.99 -32.46
C CYS A 183 18.69 -26.64 -33.05
N LEU A 184 19.49 -25.83 -32.34
CA LEU A 184 20.85 -25.50 -32.75
C LEU A 184 21.74 -26.76 -32.85
N PHE A 185 21.64 -27.67 -31.89
CA PHE A 185 22.36 -28.94 -31.93
C PHE A 185 22.00 -29.76 -33.17
N PHE A 186 20.70 -29.91 -33.49
CA PHE A 186 20.27 -30.63 -34.68
C PHE A 186 20.70 -29.93 -35.98
N PHE A 187 20.67 -28.60 -36.02
CA PHE A 187 21.12 -27.83 -37.18
C PHE A 187 22.62 -28.04 -37.44
N ILE A 188 23.46 -27.98 -36.40
CA ILE A 188 24.89 -28.25 -36.50
C ILE A 188 25.15 -29.72 -36.88
N ALA A 189 24.39 -30.66 -36.32
CA ALA A 189 24.51 -32.08 -36.66
C ALA A 189 24.20 -32.31 -38.15
N LEU A 190 23.09 -31.77 -38.66
CA LEU A 190 22.73 -31.88 -40.07
C LEU A 190 23.76 -31.20 -41.00
N TYR A 191 24.33 -30.08 -40.60
CA TYR A 191 25.39 -29.41 -41.35
C TYR A 191 26.71 -30.20 -41.35
N SER A 192 27.06 -30.84 -40.23
CA SER A 192 28.32 -31.59 -40.08
C SER A 192 28.30 -32.99 -40.72
N VAL A 193 27.13 -33.61 -40.88
CA VAL A 193 26.96 -34.92 -41.54
C VAL A 193 27.50 -34.96 -42.98
N PRO A 194 27.14 -34.06 -43.92
CA PRO A 194 27.68 -34.09 -45.28
C PRO A 194 29.20 -33.84 -45.30
N VAL A 195 29.70 -32.93 -44.46
CA VAL A 195 31.14 -32.65 -44.33
C VAL A 195 31.91 -33.89 -43.84
N PHE A 196 31.34 -34.63 -42.88
CA PHE A 196 31.93 -35.87 -42.37
C PHE A 196 31.89 -37.00 -43.40
N ILE A 197 30.78 -37.14 -44.15
CA ILE A 197 30.64 -38.14 -45.21
C ILE A 197 31.66 -37.88 -46.33
N ILE A 198 31.83 -36.64 -46.77
CA ILE A 198 32.82 -36.26 -47.78
C ILE A 198 34.25 -36.60 -47.31
N LYS A 199 34.60 -36.26 -46.06
CA LYS A 199 35.90 -36.64 -45.48
C LYS A 199 36.11 -38.15 -45.43
N ARG A 200 35.06 -38.92 -45.12
CA ARG A 200 35.11 -40.39 -45.07
C ARG A 200 35.22 -41.04 -46.45
N ILE A 201 34.61 -40.47 -47.49
CA ILE A 201 34.65 -40.98 -48.87
C ILE A 201 35.98 -40.64 -49.56
N ILE A 202 36.54 -39.46 -49.31
CA ILE A 202 37.79 -39.01 -49.96
C ILE A 202 39.05 -39.66 -49.35
N GLY A 203 38.93 -40.41 -48.26
CA GLY A 203 40.07 -41.14 -47.68
C GLY A 203 41.18 -40.22 -47.16
N ALA A 204 40.87 -38.96 -46.86
CA ALA A 204 41.79 -38.05 -46.21
C ALA A 204 41.88 -38.40 -44.72
N LYS A 205 43.04 -38.91 -44.28
CA LYS A 205 43.39 -39.06 -42.87
C LYS A 205 43.32 -37.72 -42.15
#